data_AF-A0AAD4VUI9-F1
#
_entry.id   AF-A0AAD4VUI9-F1
#
_cell.length_a   1.000
_cell.length_b   1.000
_cell.length_c   1.000
_cell.angle_alpha   90.00
_cell.angle_beta   90.00
_cell.angle_gamma   90.00
#
_symmetry.space_group_name_H-M   'P 1'
#
loop_
_entity.id
_entity.type
_entity.pdbx_description
1 polymer ?
#
loop_
_entity_poly.entity_id
_entity_poly.type
_entity_poly.pdbx_seq_one_letter_code
_entity_poly.pdbx_strand_id
1 'polypeptide(L)'
;METQIEFFEYITGKYYDNPSSDVVMGAHVFFYSFTHSKNKSSLIYKSNGEVIDVSFLNMGEAVEEEMVERIYHSSLSVSDEGVLRPWMFKHFKQSAGESGWWGLCYDRFDISLSDWAKKLSSNELSDPNKVNLKIGFRRLCDYWRCTIQQLIDVISHIHAQGIFHGSLGTTMSYVFVGDTLKIINIEGGRIEDLIEANIVAFQIRDFKQFRLMLQILFQSILGPLTPWPEVTRFLSCFNTKRDYPTYVNKLRNHPFLMTPDQRMQYIAQLHHKLKTTHKSFRTELNSKEFDMFFNWNRHQVFSSVEPFLMKVYTHDKPYKNRPSGLLKFLRNVYEHYMDSKEVDIEQVDDAVRSHWGDFVDYLHRRFKIIK
;
A
#
# COMPACT_ATOMS: atom_id res chain seq x y z
N MET A 1 -15.48 17.73 13.12
CA MET A 1 -14.81 18.96 12.61
C MET A 1 -14.76 20.06 13.68
N GLU A 2 -15.49 19.92 14.79
CA GLU A 2 -15.48 20.88 15.92
C GLU A 2 -14.16 20.87 16.73
N THR A 3 -13.48 19.73 16.87
CA THR A 3 -12.28 19.62 17.73
C THR A 3 -11.00 20.31 17.24
N GLN A 4 -10.83 20.54 15.93
CA GLN A 4 -9.66 21.29 15.44
C GLN A 4 -9.86 22.80 15.54
N ILE A 5 -11.09 23.29 15.35
CA ILE A 5 -11.41 24.72 15.45
C ILE A 5 -11.34 25.15 16.92
N GLU A 6 -11.91 24.37 17.83
CA GLU A 6 -11.80 24.59 19.28
C GLU A 6 -10.33 24.54 19.76
N PHE A 7 -9.51 23.64 19.21
CA PHE A 7 -8.07 23.59 19.47
C PHE A 7 -7.35 24.88 19.04
N PHE A 8 -7.70 25.42 17.86
CA PHE A 8 -7.13 26.67 17.38
C PHE A 8 -7.63 27.89 18.18
N GLU A 9 -8.90 27.95 18.54
CA GLU A 9 -9.45 29.01 19.39
C GLU A 9 -8.86 28.98 20.80
N TYR A 10 -8.63 27.78 21.36
CA TYR A 10 -7.98 27.58 22.64
C TYR A 10 -6.52 28.09 22.66
N ILE A 11 -5.71 27.70 21.67
CA ILE A 11 -4.32 28.18 21.57
C ILE A 11 -4.29 29.68 21.30
N THR A 12 -5.21 30.20 20.49
CA THR A 12 -5.31 31.64 20.21
C THR A 12 -5.71 32.43 21.46
N GLY A 13 -6.67 31.94 22.25
CA GLY A 13 -7.07 32.54 23.52
C GLY A 13 -5.93 32.55 24.54
N LYS A 14 -5.14 31.47 24.61
CA LYS A 14 -3.94 31.41 25.46
C LYS A 14 -2.78 32.28 24.99
N TYR A 15 -2.73 32.64 23.70
CA TYR A 15 -1.71 33.54 23.14
C TYR A 15 -1.95 35.01 23.50
N TYR A 16 -3.21 35.46 23.52
CA TYR A 16 -3.55 36.84 23.89
C TYR A 16 -3.42 37.13 25.39
N ASP A 17 -3.56 36.12 26.24
CA ASP A 17 -3.47 36.25 27.70
C ASP A 17 -2.05 36.01 28.28
N ASN A 18 -1.05 35.72 27.44
CA ASN A 18 0.30 35.40 27.89
C ASN A 18 1.30 36.50 27.47
N PRO A 19 1.81 37.34 28.40
CA PRO A 19 2.85 38.33 28.09
C PRO A 19 4.23 37.72 27.85
N SER A 20 4.38 36.40 27.96
CA SER A 20 5.64 35.69 27.77
C SER A 20 5.88 35.34 26.29
N SER A 21 6.63 36.20 25.59
CA SER A 21 7.19 35.91 24.28
C SER A 21 8.39 34.96 24.30
N ASP A 22 8.86 34.52 25.47
CA ASP A 22 10.06 33.70 25.60
C ASP A 22 9.84 32.43 26.42
N VAL A 23 10.21 31.27 25.86
CA VAL A 23 10.62 30.09 26.66
C VAL A 23 11.84 29.46 25.99
N VAL A 24 13.02 29.82 26.51
CA VAL A 24 14.31 29.18 26.20
C VAL A 24 14.42 27.92 27.05
N MET A 25 14.67 26.76 26.43
CA MET A 25 14.99 25.50 27.10
C MET A 25 16.25 24.91 26.44
N GLY A 26 17.43 25.15 27.03
CA GLY A 26 18.71 24.57 26.61
C GLY A 26 19.40 25.25 25.41
N ALA A 27 20.47 24.64 24.91
CA ALA A 27 21.40 25.21 23.92
C ALA A 27 20.82 25.45 22.50
N HIS A 28 19.53 25.19 22.30
CA HIS A 28 18.80 25.43 21.06
C HIS A 28 17.58 26.31 21.35
N VAL A 29 17.50 27.49 20.74
CA VAL A 29 16.35 28.39 20.88
C VAL A 29 15.24 27.93 19.93
N PHE A 30 14.09 27.56 20.48
CA PHE A 30 12.92 27.10 19.71
C PHE A 30 11.88 28.22 19.63
N PHE A 31 11.44 28.57 18.41
CA PHE A 31 10.34 29.52 18.21
C PHE A 31 9.16 28.80 17.58
N TYR A 32 7.99 28.92 18.20
CA TYR A 32 6.71 28.65 17.55
C TYR A 32 6.11 30.00 17.17
N SER A 33 5.84 30.24 15.90
CA SER A 33 5.04 31.39 15.49
C SER A 33 3.70 30.89 14.97
N PHE A 34 2.64 31.24 15.68
CA PHE A 34 1.29 31.01 15.23
C PHE A 34 0.88 32.17 14.31
N THR A 35 0.69 31.88 13.03
CA THR A 35 0.11 32.85 12.10
C THR A 35 -1.33 32.46 11.81
N HIS A 36 -2.27 33.18 12.43
CA HIS A 36 -3.69 33.07 12.11
C HIS A 36 -4.04 34.06 10.99
N SER A 37 -4.42 33.56 9.83
CA SER A 37 -5.11 34.35 8.81
C SER A 37 -6.47 33.73 8.54
N LYS A 38 -7.48 34.55 8.22
CA LYS A 38 -8.91 34.18 8.15
C LYS A 38 -9.25 32.89 7.38
N ASN A 39 -8.34 32.33 6.57
CA ASN A 39 -8.55 31.12 5.77
C ASN A 39 -7.44 30.05 5.86
N LYS A 40 -6.38 30.23 6.67
CA LYS A 40 -5.31 29.21 6.86
C LYS A 40 -4.66 29.36 8.24
N SER A 41 -4.70 28.29 9.03
CA SER A 41 -3.94 28.15 10.28
C SER A 41 -2.71 27.29 10.01
N SER A 42 -1.51 27.84 10.19
CA SER A 42 -0.23 27.10 10.09
C SER A 42 0.51 27.17 11.43
N LEU A 43 1.00 26.00 11.89
CA LEU A 43 1.95 25.89 12.98
C LEU A 43 3.35 25.80 12.35
N ILE A 44 4.16 26.81 12.61
CA ILE A 44 5.53 26.90 12.10
C ILE A 44 6.50 26.52 13.23
N TYR A 45 7.37 25.56 12.97
CA TYR A 45 8.47 25.17 13.83
C TYR A 45 9.75 25.86 13.35
N LYS A 46 10.49 26.58 14.21
CA LYS A 46 11.82 27.09 13.84
C LYS A 46 12.93 26.25 14.45
N SER A 47 13.84 25.75 13.60
CA SER A 47 15.08 25.09 14.02
C SER A 47 16.27 25.85 13.43
N ASN A 48 17.24 26.23 14.26
CA ASN A 48 18.41 27.02 13.85
C ASN A 48 18.10 28.32 13.09
N GLY A 49 16.93 28.93 13.35
CA GLY A 49 16.48 30.15 12.67
C GLY A 49 15.71 29.92 11.37
N GLU A 50 15.67 28.69 10.84
CA GLU A 50 14.89 28.34 9.64
C GLU A 50 13.46 27.92 10.01
N VAL A 51 12.50 28.39 9.22
CA VAL A 51 11.07 28.04 9.33
C VAL A 51 10.83 26.69 8.67
N ILE A 52 10.30 25.75 9.45
CA ILE A 52 9.91 24.41 9.03
C ILE A 52 8.39 24.31 9.17
N ASP A 53 7.73 23.97 8.08
CA ASP A 53 6.31 23.65 8.08
C ASP A 53 6.09 22.27 8.69
N VAL A 54 5.22 22.21 9.70
CA VAL A 54 4.97 20.99 10.48
C VAL A 54 3.48 20.70 10.63
N SER A 55 3.17 19.46 10.99
CA SER A 55 1.84 19.02 11.41
C SER A 55 1.91 18.39 12.80
N PHE A 56 0.98 18.75 13.67
CA PHE A 56 0.83 18.14 14.99
C PHE A 56 -0.27 17.07 14.95
N LEU A 57 0.06 15.88 15.45
CA LEU A 57 -0.88 14.80 15.66
C LEU A 57 -1.20 14.68 17.15
N ASN A 58 -2.49 14.70 17.49
CA ASN A 58 -2.95 14.43 18.84
C ASN A 58 -2.96 12.91 19.08
N MET A 59 -2.21 12.46 20.10
CA MET A 59 -2.12 11.04 20.47
C MET A 59 -3.24 10.60 21.42
N GLY A 60 -4.00 11.53 21.98
CA GLY A 60 -5.07 11.29 22.95
C GLY A 60 -4.65 11.60 24.39
N GLU A 61 -5.65 11.72 25.26
CA GLU A 61 -5.49 12.07 26.68
C GLU A 61 -5.03 10.89 27.55
N ALA A 62 -5.29 9.65 27.12
CA ALA A 62 -4.96 8.44 27.87
C ALA A 62 -3.60 7.82 27.49
N VAL A 63 -2.82 8.48 26.64
CA VAL A 63 -1.52 7.95 26.19
C VAL A 63 -0.42 8.41 27.15
N GLU A 64 0.39 7.46 27.60
CA GLU A 64 1.52 7.72 28.49
C GLU A 64 2.72 8.31 27.73
N GLU A 65 3.52 9.13 28.43
CA GLU A 65 4.73 9.78 27.87
C GLU A 65 5.68 8.76 27.22
N GLU A 66 5.93 7.64 27.89
CA GLU A 66 6.83 6.58 27.43
C GLU A 66 6.40 6.01 26.07
N MET A 67 5.09 5.91 25.82
CA MET A 67 4.59 5.45 24.52
C MET A 67 4.87 6.48 23.42
N VAL A 68 4.71 7.77 23.71
CA VAL A 68 4.94 8.84 22.73
C VAL A 68 6.43 9.03 22.43
N GLU A 69 7.27 8.97 23.47
CA GLU A 69 8.72 8.97 23.35
C GLU A 69 9.21 7.78 22.52
N ARG A 70 8.68 6.58 22.78
CA ARG A 70 8.99 5.38 21.98
C ARG A 70 8.61 5.58 20.51
N ILE A 71 7.40 6.06 20.23
CA ILE A 71 6.95 6.31 18.84
C ILE A 71 7.85 7.34 18.16
N TYR A 72 8.22 8.41 18.87
CA TYR A 72 9.13 9.44 18.37
C TYR A 72 10.48 8.84 17.96
N HIS A 73 11.15 8.13 18.86
CA HIS A 73 12.47 7.56 18.59
C HIS A 73 12.44 6.46 17.54
N SER A 74 11.43 5.58 17.56
CA SER A 74 11.25 4.56 16.53
C SER A 74 11.06 5.19 15.16
N SER A 75 10.16 6.16 15.04
CA SER A 75 9.89 6.86 13.77
C SER A 75 11.12 7.63 13.28
N LEU A 76 11.84 8.32 14.18
CA LEU A 76 13.06 9.07 13.83
C LEU A 76 14.16 8.16 13.27
N SER A 77 14.33 6.97 13.84
CA SER A 77 15.40 6.04 13.45
C SER A 77 15.25 5.43 12.06
N VAL A 78 14.04 5.47 11.49
CA VAL A 78 13.72 4.90 10.16
C VAL A 78 13.12 5.95 9.22
N SER A 79 13.20 7.23 9.59
CA SER A 79 12.63 8.32 8.80
C SER A 79 13.31 8.43 7.44
N ASP A 80 12.52 8.35 6.37
CA ASP A 80 12.99 8.37 4.99
C ASP A 80 11.91 8.90 4.02
N GLU A 81 11.96 8.51 2.75
CA GLU A 81 10.94 8.89 1.78
C GLU A 81 9.56 8.31 2.11
N GLY A 82 9.47 7.15 2.78
CA GLY A 82 8.23 6.43 3.07
C GLY A 82 7.71 6.56 4.50
N VAL A 83 8.57 6.82 5.48
CA VAL A 83 8.20 7.12 6.87
C VAL A 83 8.32 8.62 7.11
N LEU A 84 7.25 9.27 7.55
CA LEU A 84 7.26 10.70 7.80
C LEU A 84 8.12 11.02 9.03
N ARG A 85 9.03 11.98 8.87
CA ARG A 85 9.98 12.35 9.93
C ARG A 85 9.29 13.07 11.09
N PRO A 86 9.50 12.62 12.34
CA PRO A 86 9.10 13.37 13.52
C PRO A 86 10.17 14.42 13.89
N TRP A 87 9.74 15.55 14.42
CA TRP A 87 10.61 16.61 14.93
C TRP A 87 10.70 16.61 16.46
N MET A 88 9.55 16.45 17.12
CA MET A 88 9.47 16.45 18.58
C MET A 88 8.15 15.88 19.08
N PHE A 89 8.05 15.62 20.38
CA PHE A 89 6.80 15.38 21.09
C PHE A 89 6.64 16.36 22.26
N LYS A 90 5.40 16.68 22.64
CA LYS A 90 5.12 17.60 23.74
C LYS A 90 3.77 17.32 24.38
N HIS A 91 3.71 17.49 25.71
CA HIS A 91 2.45 17.48 26.44
C HIS A 91 1.79 18.85 26.40
N PHE A 92 0.53 18.88 26.00
CA PHE A 92 -0.34 20.05 25.94
C PHE A 92 -1.31 20.01 27.11
N LYS A 93 -1.15 20.94 28.05
CA LYS A 93 -2.07 21.06 29.18
C LYS A 93 -3.40 21.64 28.69
N GLN A 94 -4.51 20.99 29.06
CA GLN A 94 -5.84 21.61 29.00
C GLN A 94 -6.00 22.56 30.21
N SER A 95 -6.96 23.49 30.14
CA SER A 95 -7.18 24.46 31.22
C SER A 95 -7.64 23.81 32.53
N ALA A 96 -7.39 24.51 33.65
CA ALA A 96 -7.91 24.30 34.99
C ALA A 96 -8.63 22.96 35.28
N GLY A 97 -7.86 21.90 35.57
CA GLY A 97 -8.35 20.67 36.18
C GLY A 97 -8.48 19.46 35.24
N GLU A 98 -8.32 19.65 33.93
CA GLU A 98 -8.37 18.56 32.94
C GLU A 98 -6.99 17.95 32.67
N SER A 99 -6.96 16.63 32.41
CA SER A 99 -5.76 15.94 31.92
C SER A 99 -5.40 16.47 30.54
N GLY A 100 -4.14 16.84 30.34
CA GLY A 100 -3.66 17.24 29.02
C GLY A 100 -3.56 16.06 28.05
N TRP A 101 -3.00 16.32 26.88
CA TRP A 101 -2.76 15.30 25.86
C TRP A 101 -1.35 15.43 25.29
N TRP A 102 -0.82 14.33 24.77
CA TRP A 102 0.47 14.33 24.10
C TRP A 102 0.32 14.54 22.60
N GLY A 103 1.14 15.44 22.04
CA GLY A 103 1.21 15.67 20.60
C GLY A 103 2.56 15.26 20.02
N LEU A 104 2.54 14.65 18.84
CA LEU A 104 3.71 14.40 18.00
C LEU A 104 3.76 15.41 16.85
N CYS A 105 4.90 16.06 16.70
CA CYS A 105 5.19 16.99 15.62
C CYS A 105 5.92 16.25 14.51
N TYR A 106 5.37 16.24 13.30
CA TYR A 106 5.97 15.67 12.10
C TYR A 106 6.22 16.74 11.04
N ASP A 107 7.02 16.39 10.02
CA ASP A 107 7.00 17.12 8.74
C ASP A 107 5.55 17.38 8.29
N ARG A 108 5.32 18.50 7.60
CA ARG A 108 3.98 18.86 7.11
C ARG A 108 3.37 17.73 6.27
N PHE A 109 2.14 17.38 6.60
CA PHE A 109 1.28 16.52 5.80
C PHE A 109 -0.09 17.17 5.55
N ASP A 110 -0.75 16.76 4.47
CA ASP A 110 -1.98 17.40 4.00
C ASP A 110 -3.22 16.89 4.74
N ILE A 111 -3.34 15.57 4.88
CA ILE A 111 -4.48 14.91 5.52
C ILE A 111 -4.12 13.49 5.97
N SER A 112 -4.73 13.01 7.06
CA SER A 112 -4.64 11.61 7.46
C SER A 112 -5.42 10.70 6.50
N LEU A 113 -5.01 9.44 6.33
CA LEU A 113 -5.77 8.50 5.50
C LEU A 113 -7.18 8.26 6.07
N SER A 114 -7.33 8.30 7.40
CA SER A 114 -8.63 8.20 8.07
C SER A 114 -9.57 9.34 7.67
N ASP A 115 -9.10 10.59 7.71
CA ASP A 115 -9.93 11.74 7.34
C ASP A 115 -10.12 11.84 5.83
N TRP A 116 -9.13 11.43 5.03
CA TRP A 116 -9.30 11.27 3.60
C TRP A 116 -10.43 10.28 3.25
N ALA A 117 -10.49 9.13 3.92
CA ALA A 117 -11.55 8.15 3.70
C ALA A 117 -12.94 8.68 4.10
N LYS A 118 -13.03 9.49 5.18
CA LYS A 118 -14.29 10.17 5.57
C LYS A 118 -14.71 11.21 4.53
N LYS A 119 -13.78 12.03 4.03
CA LYS A 119 -14.04 13.01 2.98
C LYS A 119 -14.42 12.36 1.65
N LEU A 120 -13.85 11.20 1.34
CA LEU A 120 -14.27 10.40 0.20
C LEU A 120 -15.73 9.96 0.33
N SER A 121 -16.11 9.48 1.52
CA SER A 121 -17.46 8.96 1.78
C SER A 121 -18.53 10.05 1.80
N SER A 122 -18.14 11.30 2.04
CA SER A 122 -18.98 12.51 2.00
C SER A 122 -18.94 13.24 0.65
N ASN A 123 -18.28 12.67 -0.37
CA ASN A 123 -18.11 13.26 -1.71
C ASN A 123 -17.43 14.65 -1.70
N GLU A 124 -16.59 14.93 -0.70
CA GLU A 124 -15.83 16.18 -0.60
C GLU A 124 -14.50 16.13 -1.39
N LEU A 125 -14.08 14.95 -1.85
CA LEU A 125 -12.85 14.76 -2.63
C LEU A 125 -13.16 14.59 -4.11
N SER A 126 -12.35 15.23 -4.95
CA SER A 126 -12.51 15.22 -6.41
C SER A 126 -11.27 14.74 -7.18
N ASP A 127 -10.17 14.38 -6.50
CA ASP A 127 -8.93 13.94 -7.17
C ASP A 127 -9.15 12.57 -7.85
N PRO A 128 -9.32 12.54 -9.19
CA PRO A 128 -9.69 11.32 -9.90
C PRO A 128 -8.61 10.25 -9.80
N ASN A 129 -7.34 10.61 -9.58
CA ASN A 129 -6.24 9.65 -9.52
C ASN A 129 -6.24 8.84 -8.22
N LYS A 130 -6.74 9.44 -7.13
CA LYS A 130 -6.80 8.81 -5.80
C LYS A 130 -8.16 8.21 -5.50
N VAL A 131 -9.25 8.81 -5.99
CA VAL A 131 -10.62 8.33 -5.74
C VAL A 131 -11.05 7.21 -6.70
N ASN A 132 -10.47 7.12 -7.90
CA ASN A 132 -10.76 6.03 -8.81
C ASN A 132 -9.78 4.87 -8.59
N LEU A 133 -10.21 3.87 -7.81
CA LEU A 133 -9.42 2.65 -7.62
C LEU A 133 -9.27 1.83 -8.91
N LYS A 134 -10.24 1.96 -9.83
CA LYS A 134 -10.28 1.22 -11.10
C LYS A 134 -10.05 2.13 -12.30
N ILE A 135 -9.21 1.68 -13.23
CA ILE A 135 -9.14 2.21 -14.59
C ILE A 135 -9.82 1.20 -15.53
N GLY A 136 -10.71 1.69 -16.38
CA GLY A 136 -11.54 0.86 -17.24
C GLY A 136 -12.41 -0.10 -16.42
N PHE A 137 -12.66 -1.29 -16.96
CA PHE A 137 -13.59 -2.22 -16.32
C PHE A 137 -12.98 -2.98 -15.13
N ARG A 138 -11.64 -3.15 -15.04
CA ARG A 138 -11.08 -4.17 -14.13
C ARG A 138 -9.70 -3.89 -13.53
N ARG A 139 -8.92 -2.88 -13.93
CA ARG A 139 -7.50 -2.74 -13.50
C ARG A 139 -7.36 -1.78 -12.31
N LEU A 140 -6.45 -2.10 -11.38
CA LEU A 140 -6.01 -1.14 -10.35
C LEU A 140 -5.36 0.08 -11.01
N CYS A 141 -5.74 1.29 -10.60
CA CYS A 141 -5.11 2.50 -11.14
C CYS A 141 -3.60 2.57 -10.79
N ASP A 142 -2.84 3.28 -11.61
CA ASP A 142 -1.38 3.36 -11.43
C ASP A 142 -0.97 3.98 -10.09
N TYR A 143 -1.74 4.95 -9.60
CA TYR A 143 -1.51 5.56 -8.30
C TYR A 143 -1.51 4.52 -7.17
N TRP A 144 -2.59 3.74 -7.05
CA TRP A 144 -2.71 2.74 -5.99
C TRP A 144 -1.76 1.55 -6.21
N ARG A 145 -1.48 1.19 -7.47
CA ARG A 145 -0.47 0.19 -7.80
C ARG A 145 0.90 0.59 -7.24
N CYS A 146 1.38 1.79 -7.58
CA CYS A 146 2.66 2.30 -7.11
C CYS A 146 2.68 2.49 -5.60
N THR A 147 1.64 3.11 -5.03
CA THR A 147 1.51 3.36 -3.59
C THR A 147 1.61 2.05 -2.78
N ILE A 148 0.90 1.00 -3.18
CA ILE A 148 0.94 -0.29 -2.46
C ILE A 148 2.32 -0.95 -2.57
N GLN A 149 2.96 -0.89 -3.74
CA GLN A 149 4.31 -1.42 -3.91
C GLN A 149 5.33 -0.68 -3.03
N GLN A 150 5.24 0.65 -3.00
CA GLN A 150 6.08 1.49 -2.14
C GLN A 150 5.86 1.15 -0.66
N LEU A 151 4.62 1.05 -0.19
CA LEU A 151 4.34 0.69 1.21
C LEU A 151 4.89 -0.70 1.58
N ILE A 152 4.85 -1.69 0.68
CA ILE A 152 5.48 -2.99 0.91
C ILE A 152 7.00 -2.85 1.08
N ASP A 153 7.63 -2.02 0.26
CA ASP A 153 9.07 -1.75 0.31
C ASP A 153 9.43 -1.00 1.62
N VAL A 154 8.63 -0.01 2.03
CA VAL A 154 8.81 0.76 3.28
C VAL A 154 8.64 -0.13 4.52
N ILE A 155 7.61 -0.98 4.58
CA ILE A 155 7.43 -1.92 5.69
C ILE A 155 8.64 -2.85 5.80
N SER A 156 9.16 -3.31 4.66
CA SER A 156 10.36 -4.16 4.62
C SER A 156 11.61 -3.40 5.07
N HIS A 157 11.71 -2.11 4.76
CA HIS A 157 12.77 -1.23 5.23
C HIS A 157 12.72 -1.05 6.76
N ILE A 158 11.54 -0.78 7.34
CA ILE A 158 11.34 -0.69 8.79
C ILE A 158 11.84 -1.97 9.48
N HIS A 159 11.47 -3.13 8.96
CA HIS A 159 11.94 -4.42 9.50
C HIS A 159 13.46 -4.62 9.35
N ALA A 160 14.06 -4.12 8.27
CA ALA A 160 15.51 -4.21 8.06
C ALA A 160 16.30 -3.35 9.05
N GLN A 161 15.67 -2.31 9.63
CA GLN A 161 16.23 -1.47 10.69
C GLN A 161 16.02 -2.07 12.09
N GLY A 162 15.52 -3.31 12.20
CA GLY A 162 15.34 -3.94 13.50
C GLY A 162 14.06 -3.53 14.23
N ILE A 163 13.07 -2.94 13.56
CA ILE A 163 11.87 -2.37 14.19
C ILE A 163 10.61 -2.99 13.60
N PHE A 164 9.54 -3.08 14.41
CA PHE A 164 8.19 -3.37 13.94
C PHE A 164 7.31 -2.14 14.08
N HIS A 165 6.33 -2.01 13.20
CA HIS A 165 5.34 -0.95 13.31
C HIS A 165 4.26 -1.28 14.33
N GLY A 166 3.70 -2.48 14.32
CA GLY A 166 2.72 -2.93 15.33
C GLY A 166 1.29 -2.39 15.22
N SER A 167 1.03 -1.37 14.39
CA SER A 167 -0.29 -0.74 14.24
C SER A 167 -0.72 -0.46 12.79
N LEU A 168 -0.07 -1.07 11.78
CA LEU A 168 -0.34 -0.86 10.34
C LEU A 168 -1.78 -1.16 9.87
N GLY A 169 -2.63 -1.70 10.75
CA GLY A 169 -4.02 -2.06 10.45
C GLY A 169 -4.99 -0.90 10.54
N THR A 170 -4.59 0.22 11.16
CA THR A 170 -5.41 1.43 11.24
C THR A 170 -5.07 2.42 10.15
N THR A 171 -6.08 3.13 9.62
CA THR A 171 -5.87 4.26 8.70
C THR A 171 -5.22 5.47 9.39
N MET A 172 -5.08 5.46 10.72
CA MET A 172 -4.38 6.50 11.47
C MET A 172 -2.85 6.39 11.40
N SER A 173 -2.30 5.26 10.95
CA SER A 173 -0.85 5.08 10.76
C SER A 173 -0.35 5.60 9.41
N TYR A 174 -1.19 6.35 8.68
CA TYR A 174 -0.89 6.80 7.32
C TYR A 174 -1.37 8.23 7.07
N VAL A 175 -0.57 9.00 6.35
CA VAL A 175 -0.84 10.41 6.00
C VAL A 175 -0.44 10.70 4.57
N PHE A 176 -1.17 11.59 3.90
CA PHE A 176 -0.81 12.07 2.57
C PHE A 176 0.13 13.27 2.65
N VAL A 177 1.20 13.22 1.86
CA VAL A 177 2.10 14.33 1.57
C VAL A 177 2.15 14.48 0.05
N GLY A 178 1.41 15.45 -0.48
CA GLY A 178 1.14 15.59 -1.91
C GLY A 178 0.50 14.32 -2.48
N ASP A 179 1.23 13.66 -3.38
CA ASP A 179 0.81 12.42 -4.05
C ASP A 179 1.43 11.16 -3.43
N THR A 180 2.00 11.25 -2.23
CA THR A 180 2.60 10.11 -1.54
C THR A 180 1.85 9.79 -0.26
N LEU A 181 1.54 8.52 -0.05
CA LEU A 181 1.03 8.01 1.22
C LEU A 181 2.23 7.55 2.07
N LYS A 182 2.45 8.21 3.20
CA LYS A 182 3.55 7.92 4.12
C LYS A 182 3.05 7.26 5.40
N ILE A 183 3.92 6.49 6.02
CA ILE A 183 3.70 5.81 7.30
C ILE A 183 4.07 6.74 8.47
N ILE A 184 3.28 6.70 9.54
CA ILE A 184 3.52 7.39 10.82
C ILE A 184 3.16 6.46 12.00
N ASN A 185 3.54 6.87 13.21
CA ASN A 185 3.15 6.19 14.46
C ASN A 185 3.68 4.76 14.57
N ILE A 186 5.00 4.58 14.48
CA ILE A 186 5.65 3.30 14.69
C ILE A 186 5.59 2.93 16.19
N GLU A 187 4.56 2.17 16.56
CA GLU A 187 4.23 1.79 17.94
C GLU A 187 4.92 0.52 18.44
N GLY A 188 5.42 -0.30 17.50
CA GLY A 188 6.00 -1.60 17.78
C GLY A 188 7.35 -1.52 18.51
N GLY A 189 7.83 -2.70 18.91
CA GLY A 189 9.10 -2.87 19.61
C GLY A 189 10.28 -3.09 18.67
N ARG A 190 11.46 -3.28 19.26
CA ARG A 190 12.67 -3.65 18.53
C ARG A 190 12.79 -5.17 18.44
N ILE A 191 13.45 -5.63 17.38
CA ILE A 191 13.79 -7.03 17.15
C ILE A 191 14.68 -7.58 18.26
N GLU A 192 15.56 -6.74 18.83
CA GLU A 192 16.47 -7.08 19.92
C GLU A 192 15.74 -7.54 21.19
N ASP A 193 14.50 -7.10 21.40
CA ASP A 193 13.66 -7.46 22.54
C ASP A 193 12.97 -8.82 22.36
N LEU A 194 13.12 -9.46 21.18
CA LEU A 194 12.43 -10.69 20.82
C LEU A 194 13.38 -11.89 20.74
N ILE A 195 12.83 -13.04 21.07
CA ILE A 195 13.43 -14.34 20.74
C ILE A 195 13.41 -14.49 19.21
N GLU A 196 14.54 -14.91 18.62
CA GLU A 196 14.74 -15.03 17.16
C GLU A 196 13.60 -15.78 16.45
N ALA A 197 13.09 -16.84 17.07
CA ALA A 197 11.97 -17.65 16.56
C ALA A 197 10.68 -16.83 16.31
N ASN A 198 10.51 -15.68 16.97
CA ASN A 198 9.33 -14.83 16.86
C ASN A 198 9.48 -13.73 15.81
N ILE A 199 10.69 -13.36 15.39
CA ILE A 199 10.95 -12.21 14.50
C ILE A 199 10.07 -12.31 13.24
N VAL A 200 10.15 -13.44 12.53
CA VAL A 200 9.38 -13.66 11.30
C VAL A 200 7.87 -13.60 11.54
N ALA A 201 7.40 -14.05 12.71
CA ALA A 201 5.98 -13.98 13.06
C ALA A 201 5.49 -12.54 13.23
N PHE A 202 6.30 -11.67 13.86
CA PHE A 202 6.01 -10.24 13.98
C PHE A 202 6.10 -9.51 12.64
N GLN A 203 7.11 -9.82 11.81
CA GLN A 203 7.21 -9.25 10.45
C GLN A 203 5.97 -9.60 9.60
N ILE A 204 5.53 -10.86 9.65
CA ILE A 204 4.31 -11.30 8.95
C ILE A 204 3.05 -10.66 9.58
N ARG A 205 3.04 -10.40 10.88
CA ARG A 205 1.93 -9.72 11.56
C ARG A 205 1.76 -8.30 11.04
N ASP A 206 2.83 -7.54 10.84
CA ASP A 206 2.79 -6.19 10.27
C ASP A 206 2.18 -6.20 8.85
N PHE A 207 2.57 -7.16 8.00
CA PHE A 207 1.95 -7.31 6.68
C PHE A 207 0.47 -7.74 6.76
N LYS A 208 0.09 -8.57 7.73
CA LYS A 208 -1.33 -8.91 7.96
C LYS A 208 -2.14 -7.72 8.45
N GLN A 209 -1.54 -6.83 9.23
CA GLN A 209 -2.12 -5.56 9.63
C GLN A 209 -2.27 -4.64 8.42
N PHE A 210 -1.22 -4.46 7.61
CA PHE A 210 -1.30 -3.71 6.34
C PHE A 210 -2.41 -4.24 5.42
N ARG A 211 -2.59 -5.56 5.32
CA ARG A 211 -3.72 -6.18 4.60
C ARG A 211 -5.08 -5.72 5.13
N LEU A 212 -5.25 -5.57 6.45
CA LEU A 212 -6.49 -5.07 7.05
C LEU A 212 -6.76 -3.62 6.66
N MET A 213 -5.72 -2.77 6.69
CA MET A 213 -5.86 -1.39 6.22
C MET A 213 -6.26 -1.33 4.74
N LEU A 214 -5.61 -2.11 3.87
CA LEU A 214 -5.97 -2.18 2.44
C LEU A 214 -7.42 -2.64 2.24
N GLN A 215 -7.88 -3.61 3.03
CA GLN A 215 -9.26 -4.08 2.98
C GLN A 215 -10.24 -2.97 3.34
N ILE A 216 -9.98 -2.21 4.41
CA ILE A 216 -10.81 -1.06 4.82
C ILE A 216 -10.80 0.01 3.73
N LEU A 217 -9.61 0.39 3.24
CA LEU A 217 -9.43 1.40 2.20
C LEU A 217 -10.19 1.06 0.92
N PHE A 218 -10.04 -0.17 0.42
CA PHE A 218 -10.73 -0.59 -0.79
C PHE A 218 -12.24 -0.64 -0.61
N GLN A 219 -12.73 -1.02 0.57
CA GLN A 219 -14.16 -0.95 0.88
C GLN A 219 -14.67 0.49 0.89
N SER A 220 -13.90 1.44 1.46
CA SER A 220 -14.24 2.86 1.43
C SER A 220 -14.30 3.44 0.02
N ILE A 221 -13.44 2.97 -0.90
CA ILE A 221 -13.42 3.47 -2.29
C ILE A 221 -14.46 2.78 -3.18
N LEU A 222 -14.61 1.45 -3.07
CA LEU A 222 -15.48 0.66 -3.97
C LEU A 222 -16.93 0.57 -3.51
N GLY A 223 -17.19 0.86 -2.23
CA GLY A 223 -18.47 0.58 -1.58
C GLY A 223 -18.69 -0.91 -1.30
N PRO A 224 -19.70 -1.25 -0.47
CA PRO A 224 -19.93 -2.61 0.03
C PRO A 224 -20.43 -3.62 -1.02
N LEU A 225 -20.92 -3.16 -2.17
CA LEU A 225 -21.62 -4.00 -3.16
C LEU A 225 -20.79 -4.34 -4.41
N THR A 226 -19.52 -3.94 -4.47
CA THR A 226 -18.69 -4.09 -5.68
C THR A 226 -17.72 -5.27 -5.55
N PRO A 227 -18.10 -6.52 -5.89
CA PRO A 227 -17.17 -7.64 -5.88
C PRO A 227 -16.04 -7.41 -6.87
N TRP A 228 -14.80 -7.57 -6.41
CA TRP A 228 -13.62 -7.55 -7.26
C TRP A 228 -12.73 -8.75 -6.94
N PRO A 229 -12.90 -9.87 -7.68
CA PRO A 229 -12.21 -11.12 -7.38
C PRO A 229 -10.68 -10.99 -7.31
N GLU A 230 -10.07 -10.13 -8.13
CA GLU A 230 -8.62 -9.89 -8.10
C GLU A 230 -8.14 -9.26 -6.79
N VAL A 231 -8.90 -8.31 -6.21
CA VAL A 231 -8.59 -7.75 -4.88
C VAL A 231 -8.64 -8.86 -3.84
N THR A 232 -9.68 -9.70 -3.85
CA THR A 232 -9.81 -10.83 -2.92
C THR A 232 -8.62 -11.77 -3.03
N ARG A 233 -8.18 -12.08 -4.26
CA ARG A 233 -7.02 -12.96 -4.49
C ARG A 233 -5.72 -12.30 -4.04
N PHE A 234 -5.52 -11.02 -4.31
CA PHE A 234 -4.36 -10.28 -3.83
C PHE A 234 -4.30 -10.27 -2.29
N LEU A 235 -5.41 -9.91 -1.62
CA LEU A 235 -5.49 -9.91 -0.16
C LEU A 235 -5.27 -11.32 0.43
N SER A 236 -5.65 -12.38 -0.28
CA SER A 236 -5.40 -13.76 0.15
C SER A 236 -3.89 -14.11 0.18
N CYS A 237 -3.06 -13.43 -0.62
CA CYS A 237 -1.62 -13.68 -0.72
C CYS A 237 -0.88 -13.44 0.61
N PHE A 238 -1.35 -12.49 1.41
CA PHE A 238 -0.84 -12.16 2.74
C PHE A 238 -0.96 -13.30 3.76
N ASN A 239 -1.81 -14.30 3.50
CA ASN A 239 -2.00 -15.46 4.37
C ASN A 239 -1.11 -16.66 3.98
N THR A 240 -0.30 -16.54 2.94
CA THR A 240 0.54 -17.66 2.47
C THR A 240 1.71 -17.90 3.43
N LYS A 241 1.91 -19.16 3.82
CA LYS A 241 3.05 -19.58 4.65
C LYS A 241 4.30 -19.71 3.79
N ARG A 242 5.29 -18.83 3.99
CA ARG A 242 6.57 -18.81 3.28
C ARG A 242 7.68 -18.24 4.17
N ASP A 243 8.92 -18.46 3.76
CA ASP A 243 10.06 -17.69 4.28
C ASP A 243 9.86 -16.19 3.98
N TYR A 244 10.32 -15.34 4.90
CA TYR A 244 10.07 -13.90 4.85
C TYR A 244 10.51 -13.21 3.54
N PRO A 245 11.72 -13.47 2.98
CA PRO A 245 12.12 -12.88 1.71
C PRO A 245 11.21 -13.31 0.54
N THR A 246 10.86 -14.60 0.45
CA THR A 246 9.94 -15.07 -0.59
C THR A 246 8.53 -14.49 -0.38
N TYR A 247 8.09 -14.32 0.87
CA TYR A 247 6.80 -13.73 1.22
C TYR A 247 6.69 -12.29 0.70
N VAL A 248 7.65 -11.42 1.06
CA VAL A 248 7.69 -10.02 0.61
C VAL A 248 7.77 -9.93 -0.91
N ASN A 249 8.67 -10.70 -1.54
CA ASN A 249 8.82 -10.71 -2.99
C ASN A 249 7.53 -11.15 -3.70
N LYS A 250 6.74 -12.04 -3.10
CA LYS A 250 5.44 -12.48 -3.64
C LYS A 250 4.36 -11.41 -3.53
N LEU A 251 4.31 -10.67 -2.43
CA LEU A 251 3.37 -9.56 -2.29
C LEU A 251 3.69 -8.45 -3.27
N ARG A 252 4.95 -8.00 -3.30
CA ARG A 252 5.41 -6.88 -4.13
C ARG A 252 5.19 -7.08 -5.63
N ASN A 253 5.41 -8.32 -6.10
CA ASN A 253 5.30 -8.68 -7.50
C ASN A 253 4.02 -9.48 -7.79
N HIS A 254 2.95 -9.25 -7.03
CA HIS A 254 1.67 -9.87 -7.32
C HIS A 254 1.12 -9.35 -8.67
N PRO A 255 0.50 -10.20 -9.53
CA PRO A 255 -0.08 -9.76 -10.81
C PRO A 255 -1.05 -8.58 -10.70
N PHE A 256 -1.80 -8.52 -9.60
CA PHE A 256 -2.66 -7.38 -9.25
C PHE A 256 -1.93 -6.02 -9.21
N LEU A 257 -0.64 -6.01 -8.86
CA LEU A 257 0.22 -4.82 -8.78
C LEU A 257 1.10 -4.63 -10.03
N MET A 258 0.89 -5.42 -11.09
CA MET A 258 1.65 -5.30 -12.34
C MET A 258 0.89 -4.44 -13.36
N THR A 259 1.65 -3.64 -14.12
CA THR A 259 1.14 -3.04 -15.36
C THR A 259 0.75 -4.15 -16.37
N PRO A 260 -0.10 -3.85 -17.37
CA PRO A 260 -0.46 -4.81 -18.42
C PRO A 260 0.76 -5.48 -19.07
N ASP A 261 1.74 -4.66 -19.49
CA ASP A 261 2.95 -5.17 -20.15
C ASP A 261 3.75 -6.07 -19.20
N GLN A 262 4.02 -5.62 -17.96
CA GLN A 262 4.72 -6.45 -16.97
C GLN A 262 4.03 -7.79 -16.71
N ARG A 263 2.68 -7.80 -16.68
CA ARG A 263 1.91 -9.02 -16.43
C ARG A 263 1.97 -9.98 -17.61
N MET A 264 1.82 -9.48 -18.82
CA MET A 264 1.92 -10.31 -20.03
C MET A 264 3.35 -10.83 -20.23
N GLN A 265 4.35 -9.98 -19.97
CA GLN A 265 5.76 -10.38 -19.94
C GLN A 265 6.04 -11.45 -18.87
N TYR A 266 5.47 -11.30 -17.67
CA TYR A 266 5.58 -12.27 -16.58
C TYR A 266 5.04 -13.66 -17.00
N ILE A 267 3.90 -13.71 -17.69
CA ILE A 267 3.33 -14.95 -18.22
C ILE A 267 4.28 -15.58 -19.25
N ALA A 268 4.83 -14.78 -20.17
CA ALA A 268 5.77 -15.26 -21.17
C ALA A 268 7.05 -15.83 -20.52
N GLN A 269 7.63 -15.12 -19.54
CA GLN A 269 8.81 -15.56 -18.81
C GLN A 269 8.59 -16.90 -18.08
N LEU A 270 7.43 -17.10 -17.46
CA LEU A 270 7.05 -18.38 -16.85
C LEU A 270 7.06 -19.53 -17.87
N HIS A 271 6.53 -19.28 -19.07
CA HIS A 271 6.55 -20.27 -20.15
C HIS A 271 7.97 -20.54 -20.69
N HIS A 272 8.86 -19.54 -20.74
CA HIS A 272 10.25 -19.79 -21.15
C HIS A 272 11.00 -20.65 -20.12
N LYS A 273 10.80 -20.41 -18.81
CA LYS A 273 11.34 -21.27 -17.74
C LYS A 273 10.84 -22.72 -17.84
N LEU A 274 9.62 -22.91 -18.33
CA LEU A 274 9.05 -24.23 -18.62
C LEU A 274 9.85 -25.04 -19.65
N LYS A 275 10.50 -24.37 -20.62
CA LYS A 275 11.35 -25.04 -21.61
C LYS A 275 12.65 -25.55 -20.99
N THR A 276 13.15 -24.91 -19.93
CA THR A 276 14.43 -25.23 -19.30
C THR A 276 14.33 -26.19 -18.10
N THR A 277 13.24 -26.19 -17.33
CA THR A 277 13.12 -26.92 -16.03
C THR A 277 12.11 -28.09 -16.08
N HIS A 278 12.10 -28.77 -17.22
CA HIS A 278 10.97 -29.40 -17.91
C HIS A 278 10.05 -30.38 -17.14
N LYS A 279 10.49 -31.08 -16.08
CA LYS A 279 9.68 -32.17 -15.47
C LYS A 279 8.85 -31.71 -14.27
N SER A 280 9.46 -31.08 -13.26
CA SER A 280 8.76 -30.69 -12.03
C SER A 280 7.70 -29.62 -12.27
N PHE A 281 8.02 -28.59 -13.07
CA PHE A 281 7.07 -27.52 -13.40
C PHE A 281 5.86 -28.06 -14.20
N ARG A 282 6.10 -29.00 -15.12
CA ARG A 282 5.01 -29.64 -15.86
C ARG A 282 4.16 -30.53 -14.98
N THR A 283 4.75 -31.29 -14.08
CA THR A 283 4.00 -32.07 -13.09
C THR A 283 3.11 -31.15 -12.25
N GLU A 284 3.64 -30.01 -11.82
CA GLU A 284 2.90 -29.04 -11.03
C GLU A 284 1.72 -28.41 -11.79
N LEU A 285 1.93 -28.01 -13.05
CA LEU A 285 0.83 -27.49 -13.88
C LEU A 285 -0.26 -28.51 -14.20
N ASN A 286 0.00 -29.81 -14.02
CA ASN A 286 -1.02 -30.85 -14.17
C ASN A 286 -1.47 -31.39 -12.81
N SER A 287 -1.21 -30.66 -11.71
CA SER A 287 -1.73 -31.00 -10.38
C SER A 287 -3.20 -30.62 -10.26
N LYS A 288 -3.87 -31.16 -9.22
CA LYS A 288 -5.28 -30.88 -8.94
C LYS A 288 -5.60 -29.39 -8.76
N GLU A 289 -4.61 -28.59 -8.35
CA GLU A 289 -4.78 -27.14 -8.19
C GLU A 289 -5.11 -26.45 -9.52
N PHE A 290 -4.71 -27.02 -10.65
CA PHE A 290 -4.95 -26.48 -11.99
C PHE A 290 -6.07 -27.19 -12.76
N ASP A 291 -6.82 -28.11 -12.13
CA ASP A 291 -7.87 -28.91 -12.78
C ASP A 291 -8.92 -28.03 -13.48
N MET A 292 -9.25 -26.88 -12.90
CA MET A 292 -10.21 -25.93 -13.47
C MET A 292 -9.78 -25.33 -14.82
N PHE A 293 -8.50 -25.40 -15.18
CA PHE A 293 -7.95 -24.89 -16.44
C PHE A 293 -7.76 -25.98 -17.50
N PHE A 294 -8.17 -27.22 -17.24
CA PHE A 294 -8.39 -28.18 -18.30
C PHE A 294 -9.62 -27.78 -19.09
N ASN A 295 -9.63 -28.01 -20.40
CA ASN A 295 -10.73 -27.54 -21.25
C ASN A 295 -10.82 -26.02 -21.37
N TRP A 296 -9.71 -25.30 -21.19
CA TRP A 296 -9.63 -23.84 -21.31
C TRP A 296 -9.99 -23.32 -22.70
N ASN A 297 -9.89 -24.15 -23.75
CA ASN A 297 -10.22 -23.81 -25.13
C ASN A 297 -11.56 -24.40 -25.61
N ARG A 298 -12.52 -24.61 -24.70
CA ARG A 298 -13.89 -25.01 -25.06
C ARG A 298 -14.52 -23.98 -26.00
N HIS A 299 -15.38 -24.48 -26.89
CA HIS A 299 -16.09 -23.67 -27.89
C HIS A 299 -16.82 -22.47 -27.27
N GLN A 300 -17.43 -22.63 -26.08
CA GLN A 300 -18.11 -21.54 -25.35
C GLN A 300 -17.20 -20.37 -24.97
N VAL A 301 -15.93 -20.63 -24.69
CA VAL A 301 -14.95 -19.56 -24.40
C VAL A 301 -14.59 -18.89 -25.73
N PHE A 302 -14.21 -19.69 -26.72
CA PHE A 302 -13.72 -19.19 -28.00
C PHE A 302 -14.81 -18.64 -28.94
N SER A 303 -16.09 -18.83 -28.64
CA SER A 303 -17.20 -18.17 -29.34
C SER A 303 -17.34 -16.69 -28.99
N SER A 304 -16.71 -16.23 -27.91
CA SER A 304 -16.81 -14.86 -27.41
C SER A 304 -15.47 -14.18 -27.18
N VAL A 305 -14.34 -14.81 -27.54
CA VAL A 305 -13.02 -14.17 -27.47
C VAL A 305 -12.87 -13.10 -28.54
N GLU A 306 -11.99 -12.15 -28.26
CA GLU A 306 -11.63 -11.09 -29.16
C GLU A 306 -10.97 -11.63 -30.45
N PRO A 307 -11.20 -11.01 -31.62
CA PRO A 307 -10.68 -11.49 -32.90
C PRO A 307 -9.15 -11.68 -32.93
N PHE A 308 -8.39 -10.85 -32.21
CA PHE A 308 -6.94 -10.98 -32.14
C PHE A 308 -6.50 -12.22 -31.35
N LEU A 309 -7.21 -12.58 -30.28
CA LEU A 309 -6.96 -13.84 -29.54
C LEU A 309 -7.27 -15.05 -30.42
N MET A 310 -8.35 -14.97 -31.21
CA MET A 310 -8.71 -16.01 -32.17
C MET A 310 -7.64 -16.18 -33.25
N LYS A 311 -7.11 -15.07 -33.80
CA LYS A 311 -6.02 -15.07 -34.78
C LYS A 311 -4.80 -15.81 -34.23
N VAL A 312 -4.39 -15.54 -32.99
CA VAL A 312 -3.26 -16.24 -32.33
C VAL A 312 -3.58 -17.72 -32.08
N TYR A 313 -4.83 -18.04 -31.76
CA TYR A 313 -5.25 -19.42 -31.49
C TYR A 313 -5.21 -20.30 -32.74
N THR A 314 -5.54 -19.73 -33.91
CA THR A 314 -5.59 -20.46 -35.19
C THR A 314 -4.30 -20.40 -36.00
N HIS A 315 -3.32 -19.58 -35.60
CA HIS A 315 -2.09 -19.34 -36.36
C HIS A 315 -1.14 -20.56 -36.47
N ASP A 316 -1.09 -21.44 -35.47
CA ASP A 316 -0.14 -22.57 -35.40
C ASP A 316 -0.88 -23.88 -35.06
N LYS A 317 -0.12 -24.99 -34.91
CA LYS A 317 -0.59 -26.29 -34.45
C LYS A 317 -1.55 -26.17 -33.25
N PRO A 318 -2.58 -27.04 -33.19
CA PRO A 318 -3.56 -27.02 -32.11
C PRO A 318 -2.91 -26.99 -30.73
N TYR A 319 -3.36 -26.07 -29.89
CA TYR A 319 -2.92 -26.01 -28.51
C TYR A 319 -3.46 -27.22 -27.74
N LYS A 320 -2.65 -27.70 -26.81
CA LYS A 320 -3.07 -28.81 -25.95
C LYS A 320 -4.11 -28.33 -24.97
N ASN A 321 -5.15 -29.14 -24.79
CA ASN A 321 -6.25 -28.79 -23.92
C ASN A 321 -5.98 -29.09 -22.43
N ARG A 322 -4.94 -28.45 -21.89
CA ARG A 322 -4.44 -28.58 -20.51
C ARG A 322 -3.73 -27.29 -20.08
N PRO A 323 -3.44 -27.07 -18.79
CA PRO A 323 -2.90 -25.80 -18.27
C PRO A 323 -1.57 -25.37 -18.94
N SER A 324 -0.71 -26.33 -19.29
CA SER A 324 0.52 -26.04 -20.05
C SER A 324 0.27 -25.54 -21.48
N GLY A 325 -0.84 -25.96 -22.11
CA GLY A 325 -1.25 -25.43 -23.40
C GLY A 325 -1.83 -24.02 -23.31
N LEU A 326 -2.58 -23.72 -22.24
CA LEU A 326 -3.03 -22.35 -21.93
C LEU A 326 -1.84 -21.42 -21.73
N LEU A 327 -0.85 -21.81 -20.93
CA LEU A 327 0.36 -21.02 -20.74
C LEU A 327 1.15 -20.80 -22.04
N LYS A 328 1.24 -21.82 -22.92
CA LYS A 328 1.83 -21.65 -24.27
C LYS A 328 1.04 -20.63 -25.09
N PHE A 329 -0.28 -20.72 -25.08
CA PHE A 329 -1.15 -19.80 -25.81
C PHE A 329 -0.98 -18.36 -25.33
N LEU A 330 -1.06 -18.10 -24.03
CA LEU A 330 -0.87 -16.76 -23.47
C LEU A 330 0.51 -16.18 -23.76
N ARG A 331 1.56 -17.02 -23.76
CA ARG A 331 2.90 -16.61 -24.20
C ARG A 331 2.90 -16.19 -25.67
N ASN A 332 2.27 -16.97 -26.54
CA ASN A 332 2.16 -16.64 -27.96
C ASN A 332 1.37 -15.34 -28.16
N VAL A 333 0.30 -15.10 -27.38
CA VAL A 333 -0.46 -13.83 -27.43
C VAL A 333 0.47 -12.64 -27.16
N TYR A 334 1.33 -12.72 -26.14
CA TYR A 334 2.30 -11.65 -25.86
C TYR A 334 3.37 -11.51 -26.96
N GLU A 335 3.93 -12.60 -27.47
CA GLU A 335 4.91 -12.56 -28.57
C GLU A 335 4.31 -11.94 -29.84
N HIS A 336 3.09 -12.34 -30.23
CA HIS A 336 2.40 -11.76 -31.37
C HIS A 336 2.09 -10.27 -31.16
N TYR A 337 1.72 -9.86 -29.94
CA TYR A 337 1.59 -8.44 -29.59
C TYR A 337 2.92 -7.70 -29.79
N MET A 338 4.05 -8.24 -29.31
CA MET A 338 5.35 -7.60 -29.42
C MET A 338 5.80 -7.44 -30.88
N ASP A 339 5.48 -8.42 -31.72
CA ASP A 339 5.84 -8.43 -33.13
C ASP A 339 4.97 -7.48 -33.97
N SER A 340 3.64 -7.49 -33.76
CA SER A 340 2.71 -6.75 -34.62
C SER A 340 2.32 -5.38 -34.08
N LYS A 341 2.19 -5.26 -32.75
CA LYS A 341 1.61 -4.11 -32.03
C LYS A 341 0.29 -3.61 -32.65
N GLU A 342 -0.46 -4.50 -33.30
CA GLU A 342 -1.75 -4.20 -33.94
C GLU A 342 -2.84 -3.84 -32.91
N VAL A 343 -2.68 -4.27 -31.66
CA VAL A 343 -3.62 -4.08 -30.55
C VAL A 343 -2.87 -3.50 -29.36
N ASP A 344 -3.51 -2.63 -28.59
CA ASP A 344 -2.95 -2.07 -27.35
C ASP A 344 -2.73 -3.18 -26.30
N ILE A 345 -1.60 -3.14 -25.59
CA ILE A 345 -1.29 -4.07 -24.49
C ILE A 345 -2.35 -4.03 -23.40
N GLU A 346 -3.00 -2.88 -23.18
CA GLU A 346 -4.09 -2.77 -22.22
C GLU A 346 -5.30 -3.64 -22.63
N GLN A 347 -5.64 -3.65 -23.92
CA GLN A 347 -6.72 -4.49 -24.46
C GLN A 347 -6.34 -5.98 -24.42
N VAL A 348 -5.07 -6.30 -24.67
CA VAL A 348 -4.56 -7.67 -24.57
C VAL A 348 -4.66 -8.19 -23.13
N ASP A 349 -4.19 -7.42 -22.14
CA ASP A 349 -4.28 -7.78 -20.72
C ASP A 349 -5.74 -7.93 -20.26
N ASP A 350 -6.62 -7.00 -20.64
CA ASP A 350 -8.03 -7.04 -20.23
C ASP A 350 -8.76 -8.27 -20.78
N ALA A 351 -8.53 -8.62 -22.05
CA ALA A 351 -9.05 -9.83 -22.67
C ALA A 351 -8.57 -11.10 -21.96
N VAL A 352 -7.25 -11.20 -21.71
CA VAL A 352 -6.65 -12.35 -21.00
C VAL A 352 -7.22 -12.48 -19.59
N ARG A 353 -7.39 -11.37 -18.88
CA ARG A 353 -7.94 -11.37 -17.52
C ARG A 353 -9.42 -11.71 -17.48
N SER A 354 -10.16 -11.28 -18.49
CA SER A 354 -11.59 -11.56 -18.61
C SER A 354 -11.89 -13.04 -18.83
N HIS A 355 -11.03 -13.75 -19.53
CA HIS A 355 -11.20 -15.18 -19.80
C HIS A 355 -10.41 -16.09 -18.83
N TRP A 356 -9.23 -15.67 -18.39
CA TRP A 356 -8.29 -16.51 -17.64
C TRP A 356 -7.55 -15.77 -16.51
N GLY A 357 -8.12 -14.70 -15.95
CA GLY A 357 -7.47 -13.90 -14.89
C GLY A 357 -7.03 -14.72 -13.67
N ASP A 358 -7.81 -15.73 -13.30
CA ASP A 358 -7.50 -16.61 -12.17
C ASP A 358 -6.23 -17.45 -12.43
N PHE A 359 -5.96 -17.79 -13.69
CA PHE A 359 -4.81 -18.62 -14.05
C PHE A 359 -3.48 -17.96 -13.67
N VAL A 360 -3.34 -16.65 -13.91
CA VAL A 360 -2.12 -15.88 -13.63
C VAL A 360 -1.84 -15.84 -12.12
N ASP A 361 -2.89 -15.70 -11.31
CA ASP A 361 -2.77 -15.71 -9.85
C ASP A 361 -2.38 -17.09 -9.32
N TYR A 362 -2.89 -18.17 -9.91
CA TYR A 362 -2.48 -19.55 -9.55
C TYR A 362 -1.01 -19.80 -9.90
N LEU A 363 -0.58 -19.37 -11.09
CA LEU A 363 0.83 -19.42 -11.48
C LEU A 363 1.70 -18.67 -10.48
N HIS A 364 1.29 -17.45 -10.11
CA HIS A 364 2.02 -16.65 -9.12
C HIS A 364 2.06 -17.30 -7.74
N ARG A 365 0.97 -17.88 -7.25
CA ARG A 365 1.01 -18.57 -5.96
C ARG A 365 1.97 -19.76 -6.00
N ARG A 366 2.00 -20.53 -7.10
CA ARG A 366 2.71 -21.80 -7.09
C ARG A 366 4.21 -21.69 -7.40
N PHE A 367 4.59 -20.82 -8.32
CA PHE A 367 5.96 -20.80 -8.84
C PHE A 367 6.79 -19.66 -8.25
N LYS A 368 7.99 -19.96 -7.76
CA LYS A 368 8.97 -18.91 -7.41
C LYS A 368 9.52 -18.32 -8.72
N ILE A 369 9.30 -17.03 -8.96
CA ILE A 369 10.16 -16.30 -9.91
C ILE A 369 11.30 -15.76 -9.07
N ILE A 370 12.41 -16.49 -9.08
CA ILE A 370 13.70 -15.96 -8.68
C ILE A 370 14.18 -15.13 -9.88
N LYS A 371 14.60 -13.89 -9.59
CA LYS A 371 15.25 -12.99 -10.54
C LYS A 371 16.45 -13.68 -11.17
#